data_AF-A0A352A7F7-F1
#
_entry.id   AF-A0A352A7F7-F1
#
_cell.length_a   1.000
_cell.length_b   1.000
_cell.length_c   1.000
_cell.angle_alpha   90.00
_cell.angle_beta   90.00
_cell.angle_gamma   90.00
#
_symmetry.space_group_name_H-M   'P 1'
#
loop_
_entity.id
_entity.type
_entity.pdbx_description
1 polymer ?
#
loop_
_entity_poly.entity_id
_entity_poly.type
_entity_poly.pdbx_seq_one_letter_code
_entity_poly.pdbx_strand_id
1 'polypeptide(L)'
;GGAGGQHVNTTDSAVRITHIPTGIVVSCQNERSQHKNKATALKMLKAKLIEVKEMEHKEKIEDIQGKYNQIAWGSQIRSYVFHPYSLVKDHRTNAEIGNIQSVMDGNIDVFINEYLKYSSMNT
;
A
#
# COMPACT_ATOMS: atom_id res chain seq x y z
N GLY A 1 1.59 -10.05 44.89
CA GLY A 1 2.39 -11.00 45.68
C GLY A 1 2.30 -12.35 45.02
N GLY A 2 3.43 -12.91 44.61
CA GLY A 2 3.56 -14.28 44.15
C GLY A 2 4.96 -14.74 44.51
N ALA A 3 5.08 -15.76 45.35
CA ALA A 3 6.35 -16.23 45.90
C ALA A 3 7.25 -16.75 44.77
N GLY A 4 8.23 -15.94 44.38
CA GLY A 4 9.25 -16.27 43.39
C GLY A 4 10.26 -17.25 43.98
N GLY A 5 9.95 -18.54 43.86
CA GLY A 5 10.83 -19.63 44.28
C GLY A 5 12.18 -19.57 43.56
N GLN A 6 13.22 -20.03 44.27
CA GLN A 6 14.64 -20.13 43.86
C GLN A 6 14.88 -20.64 42.43
N HIS A 7 13.91 -21.33 41.83
CA HIS A 7 13.99 -21.92 40.49
C HIS A 7 14.00 -20.91 39.33
N VAL A 8 13.53 -19.67 39.52
CA VAL A 8 13.54 -18.63 38.47
C VAL A 8 14.95 -18.09 38.23
N ASN A 9 15.81 -18.08 39.26
CA ASN A 9 17.17 -17.53 39.17
C ASN A 9 18.21 -18.53 38.64
N THR A 10 17.89 -19.84 38.60
CA THR A 10 18.85 -20.90 38.22
C THR A 10 18.73 -21.32 36.76
N THR A 11 17.56 -21.16 36.12
CA THR A 11 17.34 -21.58 34.73
C THR A 11 16.97 -20.38 33.86
N ASP A 12 17.91 -19.93 33.02
CA ASP A 12 17.64 -18.90 32.03
C ASP A 12 16.80 -19.46 30.88
N SER A 13 15.50 -19.19 30.93
CA SER A 13 14.53 -19.64 29.93
C SER A 13 14.10 -18.53 28.97
N ALA A 14 14.48 -17.27 29.24
CA ALA A 14 14.09 -16.13 28.42
C ALA A 14 14.79 -16.20 27.06
N VAL A 15 14.07 -15.89 25.99
CA VAL A 15 14.61 -15.87 24.62
C VAL A 15 14.40 -14.51 24.00
N ARG A 16 15.45 -13.95 23.42
CA ARG A 16 15.43 -12.74 22.59
C ARG A 16 15.98 -13.07 21.21
N ILE A 17 15.24 -12.72 20.17
CA ILE A 17 15.63 -12.95 18.77
C ILE A 17 15.64 -11.60 18.05
N THR A 18 16.73 -11.34 17.34
CA THR A 18 16.88 -10.18 16.45
C THR A 18 16.92 -10.66 15.01
N HIS A 19 16.04 -10.16 14.16
CA HIS A 19 16.12 -10.35 12.73
C HIS A 19 17.09 -9.32 12.15
N ILE A 20 18.32 -9.76 11.84
CA ILE A 20 19.42 -8.89 11.42
C ILE A 20 19.05 -8.00 10.22
N PRO A 21 18.39 -8.50 9.15
CA PRO A 21 18.11 -7.68 7.98
C PRO A 21 17.13 -6.52 8.24
N THR A 22 16.14 -6.69 9.12
CA THR A 22 15.11 -5.67 9.37
C THR A 22 15.28 -4.96 10.73
N GLY A 23 16.23 -5.40 11.56
CA GLY A 23 16.42 -4.90 12.92
C GLY A 23 15.30 -5.27 13.91
N ILE A 24 14.27 -6.02 13.50
CA ILE A 24 13.13 -6.37 14.36
C ILE A 24 13.59 -7.27 15.49
N VAL A 25 13.29 -6.87 16.73
CA VAL A 25 13.56 -7.63 17.94
C VAL A 25 12.25 -8.16 18.52
N VAL A 26 12.26 -9.44 18.91
CA VAL A 26 11.19 -10.08 19.68
C VAL A 26 11.77 -10.78 20.90
N SER A 27 10.98 -10.85 21.97
CA SER A 27 11.36 -11.53 23.22
C SER A 27 10.20 -12.33 23.78
N CYS A 28 10.49 -13.49 24.37
CA CYS A 28 9.50 -14.34 25.04
C CYS A 28 10.10 -14.97 26.31
N GLN A 29 9.36 -14.91 27.41
CA GLN A 29 9.75 -15.44 28.72
C GLN A 29 8.57 -16.12 29.44
N ASN A 30 7.53 -16.51 28.70
CA ASN A 30 6.25 -16.92 29.26
C ASN A 30 6.27 -18.34 29.83
N GLU A 31 7.13 -19.20 29.29
CA GLU A 31 7.24 -20.61 29.66
C GLU A 31 8.54 -20.87 30.41
N ARG A 32 8.57 -21.91 31.25
CA ARG A 32 9.81 -22.38 31.89
C ARG A 32 10.80 -23.01 30.90
N SER A 33 10.33 -23.42 29.73
CA SER A 33 11.15 -24.07 28.70
C SER A 33 11.64 -23.04 27.67
N GLN A 34 12.96 -22.92 27.55
CA GLN A 34 13.61 -22.10 26.53
C GLN A 34 13.15 -22.48 25.11
N HIS A 35 12.96 -23.77 24.83
CA HIS A 35 12.52 -24.25 23.51
C HIS A 35 11.10 -23.75 23.16
N LYS A 36 10.20 -23.77 24.14
CA LYS A 36 8.85 -23.22 23.96
C LYS A 36 8.89 -21.70 23.76
N ASN A 37 9.67 -20.99 24.57
CA ASN A 37 9.86 -19.55 24.41
C ASN A 37 10.45 -19.19 23.04
N LYS A 38 11.42 -19.97 22.54
CA LYS A 38 11.99 -19.81 21.19
C LYS A 38 10.96 -20.03 20.10
N ALA A 39 10.14 -21.09 20.19
CA ALA A 39 9.09 -21.36 19.21
C ALA A 39 8.04 -20.23 19.17
N THR A 40 7.63 -19.73 20.33
CA THR A 40 6.70 -18.60 20.44
C THR A 40 7.32 -17.30 19.90
N ALA A 41 8.57 -17.00 20.25
CA ALA A 41 9.28 -15.84 19.73
C ALA A 41 9.41 -15.88 18.20
N LEU A 42 9.70 -17.05 17.60
CA LEU A 42 9.74 -17.21 16.14
C LEU A 42 8.37 -16.98 15.47
N LYS A 43 7.27 -17.43 16.10
CA LYS A 43 5.91 -17.15 15.60
C LYS A 43 5.61 -15.65 15.62
N MET A 44 5.95 -14.97 16.71
CA MET A 44 5.82 -13.50 16.82
C MET A 44 6.67 -12.77 15.78
N LEU A 45 7.92 -13.21 15.58
CA LEU A 45 8.81 -12.62 14.58
C LEU A 45 8.24 -12.77 13.17
N LYS A 46 7.74 -13.96 12.82
CA LYS A 46 7.12 -14.21 11.52
C LYS A 46 5.90 -13.31 11.29
N ALA A 47 5.04 -13.14 12.31
CA ALA A 47 3.88 -12.26 12.21
C ALA A 47 4.29 -10.81 11.93
N LYS A 48 5.26 -10.27 12.69
CA LYS A 48 5.78 -8.92 12.46
C LYS A 48 6.42 -8.75 11.07
N LEU A 49 7.14 -9.75 10.58
CA LEU A 49 7.76 -9.69 9.25
C LEU A 49 6.72 -9.70 8.13
N ILE A 50 5.62 -10.43 8.30
CA ILE A 50 4.51 -10.42 7.35
C ILE A 50 3.84 -9.05 7.34
N GLU A 51 3.55 -8.48 8.51
CA GLU A 51 2.96 -7.15 8.65
C GLU A 51 3.79 -6.06 7.98
N VAL A 52 5.12 -6.07 8.17
CA VAL A 52 6.02 -5.14 7.48
C VAL A 52 5.95 -5.30 5.97
N LYS A 53 5.96 -6.54 5.47
CA LYS A 53 5.88 -6.80 4.03
C LYS A 53 4.54 -6.37 3.42
N GLU A 54 3.45 -6.55 4.15
CA GLU A 54 2.11 -6.08 3.74
C GLU A 54 2.05 -4.56 3.70
N MET A 55 2.65 -3.89 4.69
CA MET A 55 2.77 -2.43 4.73
C MET A 55 3.58 -1.90 3.54
N GLU A 56 4.78 -2.44 3.30
CA GLU A 56 5.61 -2.08 2.14
C GLU A 56 4.89 -2.33 0.81
N HIS A 57 4.11 -3.41 0.71
CA HIS A 57 3.33 -3.69 -0.49
C HIS A 57 2.21 -2.68 -0.68
N LYS A 58 1.51 -2.32 0.39
CA LYS A 58 0.46 -1.31 0.38
C LYS A 58 1.01 0.06 0.00
N GLU A 59 2.13 0.48 0.59
CA GLU A 59 2.81 1.73 0.25
C GLU A 59 3.22 1.77 -1.23
N LYS A 60 3.77 0.67 -1.78
CA LYS A 60 4.08 0.58 -3.21
C LYS A 60 2.84 0.68 -4.10
N ILE A 61 1.73 0.05 -3.70
CA ILE A 61 0.47 0.16 -4.43
C ILE A 61 -0.07 1.59 -4.36
N GLU A 62 -0.04 2.23 -3.18
CA GLU A 62 -0.49 3.61 -3.01
C GLU A 62 0.36 4.59 -3.82
N ASP A 63 1.67 4.37 -3.90
CA ASP A 63 2.58 5.15 -4.74
C ASP A 63 2.24 5.00 -6.24
N ILE A 64 1.96 3.77 -6.69
CA ILE A 64 1.53 3.49 -8.08
C ILE A 64 0.15 4.10 -8.39
N GLN A 65 -0.79 4.04 -7.44
CA GLN A 65 -2.13 4.62 -7.60
C GLN A 65 -2.11 6.15 -7.65
N GLY A 66 -1.01 6.76 -7.18
CA GLY A 66 -0.87 8.20 -7.08
C GLY A 66 -1.68 8.79 -5.94
N LYS A 67 -1.58 10.11 -5.75
CA LYS A 67 -2.36 10.81 -4.71
C LYS A 67 -3.84 10.62 -4.99
N TYR A 68 -4.54 9.97 -4.05
CA TYR A 68 -6.00 9.87 -4.08
C TYR A 68 -6.60 11.28 -4.09
N ASN A 69 -7.10 11.71 -5.25
CA ASN A 69 -7.87 12.93 -5.34
C ASN A 69 -9.29 12.59 -4.90
N GLN A 70 -9.76 13.30 -3.86
CA GLN A 70 -11.14 13.20 -3.41
C GLN A 70 -12.08 13.39 -4.61
N ILE A 71 -13.12 12.56 -4.72
CA ILE A 71 -14.16 12.65 -5.77
C ILE A 71 -15.06 13.86 -5.46
N ALA A 72 -14.48 15.04 -5.48
CA ALA A 72 -15.13 16.31 -5.28
C ALA A 72 -15.53 16.89 -6.64
N TRP A 73 -16.56 17.74 -6.64
CA TRP A 73 -16.95 18.49 -7.82
C TRP A 73 -15.77 19.37 -8.29
N GLY A 74 -15.32 19.20 -9.54
CA GLY A 74 -14.13 19.86 -10.08
C GLY A 74 -12.88 18.99 -10.15
N SER A 75 -12.88 17.79 -9.56
CA SER A 75 -11.76 16.83 -9.66
C SER A 75 -11.79 15.97 -10.94
N GLN A 76 -12.81 16.10 -11.78
CA GLN A 76 -12.95 15.33 -13.00
C GLN A 76 -11.86 15.67 -14.04
N ILE A 77 -11.21 14.65 -14.57
CA ILE A 77 -10.21 14.82 -15.64
C ILE A 77 -10.85 15.01 -17.02
N ARG A 78 -12.09 14.56 -17.21
CA ARG A 78 -12.75 14.56 -18.52
C ARG A 78 -14.25 14.72 -18.36
N SER A 79 -14.84 15.58 -19.18
CA SER A 79 -16.29 15.76 -19.30
C SER A 79 -16.80 15.04 -20.55
N TYR A 80 -17.90 14.30 -20.40
CA TYR A 80 -18.65 13.67 -21.48
C TYR A 80 -20.05 14.29 -21.50
N VAL A 81 -20.34 15.11 -22.49
CA VAL A 81 -21.60 15.87 -22.60
C VAL A 81 -22.38 15.33 -23.79
N PHE A 82 -23.47 14.59 -23.55
CA PHE A 82 -24.29 14.00 -24.62
C PHE A 82 -25.40 14.93 -25.13
N HIS A 83 -25.78 15.94 -24.34
CA HIS A 83 -26.81 16.92 -24.69
C HIS A 83 -26.52 18.25 -23.99
N PRO A 84 -26.81 19.42 -24.61
CA PRO A 84 -27.50 19.62 -25.89
C PRO A 84 -26.61 19.43 -27.14
N TYR A 85 -25.31 19.26 -26.95
CA TYR A 85 -24.33 18.94 -27.97
C TYR A 85 -23.54 17.70 -27.53
N SER A 86 -22.96 16.98 -28.48
CA SER A 86 -22.07 15.86 -28.21
C SER A 86 -20.63 16.35 -28.15
N LEU A 87 -20.01 16.33 -26.97
CA LEU A 87 -18.60 16.66 -26.77
C LEU A 87 -17.96 15.84 -25.65
N VAL A 88 -16.79 15.26 -25.93
CA VAL A 88 -15.85 14.78 -24.91
C VAL A 88 -14.70 15.76 -24.82
N LYS A 89 -14.38 16.25 -23.62
CA LYS A 89 -13.27 17.18 -23.38
C LYS A 89 -12.41 16.73 -22.20
N ASP A 90 -11.11 16.53 -22.42
CA ASP A 90 -10.12 16.26 -21.37
C ASP A 90 -9.59 17.59 -20.81
N HIS A 91 -9.81 17.85 -19.52
CA HIS A 91 -9.46 19.12 -18.87
C HIS A 91 -7.97 19.24 -18.56
N ARG A 92 -7.21 18.14 -18.66
CA ARG A 92 -5.76 18.15 -18.42
C ARG A 92 -4.99 18.64 -19.63
N THR A 93 -5.45 18.25 -20.83
CA THR A 93 -4.76 18.51 -22.11
C THR A 93 -5.53 19.45 -23.04
N ASN A 94 -6.79 19.78 -22.70
CA ASN A 94 -7.74 20.49 -23.56
C ASN A 94 -8.11 19.78 -24.86
N ALA A 95 -7.72 18.50 -25.05
CA ALA A 95 -8.13 17.72 -26.20
C ALA A 95 -9.64 17.44 -26.19
N GLU A 96 -10.28 17.51 -27.35
CA GLU A 96 -11.72 17.33 -27.47
C GLU A 96 -12.14 16.52 -28.71
N ILE A 97 -13.26 15.81 -28.60
CA ILE A 97 -13.88 15.01 -29.67
C ILE A 97 -15.39 15.21 -29.65
N GLY A 98 -15.96 15.55 -30.81
CA GLY A 98 -17.42 15.69 -30.98
C GLY A 98 -18.16 14.36 -31.15
N ASN A 99 -17.50 13.32 -31.67
CA ASN A 99 -18.10 12.00 -31.82
C ASN A 99 -18.00 11.17 -30.53
N ILE A 100 -18.95 11.38 -29.61
CA ILE A 100 -19.00 10.66 -28.33
C ILE A 100 -19.12 9.17 -28.52
N GLN A 101 -19.94 8.71 -29.46
CA GLN A 101 -20.21 7.28 -29.63
C GLN A 101 -18.92 6.51 -29.88
N SER A 102 -18.05 7.03 -30.77
CA SER A 102 -16.74 6.44 -31.03
C SER A 102 -15.86 6.37 -29.77
N VAL A 103 -15.89 7.40 -28.92
CA VAL A 103 -15.13 7.42 -27.67
C VAL A 103 -15.67 6.38 -26.69
N MET A 104 -16.99 6.25 -26.58
CA MET A 104 -17.64 5.24 -25.73
C MET A 104 -17.39 3.82 -26.24
N ASP A 105 -17.21 3.66 -27.56
CA ASP A 105 -16.84 2.39 -28.20
C ASP A 105 -15.33 2.08 -28.06
N GLY A 106 -14.57 2.89 -27.32
CA GLY A 106 -13.19 2.61 -26.94
C GLY A 106 -12.13 3.44 -27.69
N ASN A 107 -12.51 4.36 -28.57
CA ASN A 107 -11.58 5.26 -29.25
C ASN A 107 -11.07 6.38 -28.32
N ILE A 108 -10.28 6.01 -27.31
CA ILE A 108 -9.72 6.90 -26.29
C ILE A 108 -8.24 7.21 -26.51
N ASP A 109 -7.60 6.62 -27.51
CA ASP A 109 -6.16 6.70 -27.78
C ASP A 109 -5.69 8.15 -27.94
N VAL A 110 -6.51 9.00 -28.57
CA VAL A 110 -6.27 10.43 -28.68
C VAL A 110 -5.99 11.09 -27.33
N PHE A 111 -6.80 10.79 -26.30
CA PHE A 111 -6.65 11.39 -24.98
C PHE A 111 -5.44 10.81 -24.23
N ILE A 112 -5.15 9.53 -24.44
CA ILE A 112 -3.98 8.86 -23.87
C ILE A 112 -2.71 9.51 -24.44
N ASN A 113 -2.61 9.59 -25.76
CA ASN A 113 -1.44 10.14 -26.44
C ASN A 113 -1.23 11.62 -26.11
N GLU A 114 -2.27 12.43 -26.11
CA GLU A 114 -2.16 13.84 -25.71
C GLU A 114 -1.73 14.00 -24.25
N TYR A 115 -2.21 13.13 -23.34
CA TYR A 115 -1.77 13.15 -21.94
C TYR A 115 -0.30 12.75 -21.80
N LEU A 116 0.15 11.71 -22.49
CA LEU A 116 1.55 11.27 -22.46
C LEU A 116 2.48 12.36 -23.02
N LYS A 117 2.10 13.03 -24.11
CA LYS A 117 2.82 14.19 -24.65
C LYS A 117 2.90 15.31 -23.61
N TYR A 118 1.74 15.73 -23.07
CA TYR A 118 1.67 16.79 -22.06
C TYR A 118 2.54 16.46 -20.83
N SER A 119 2.44 15.23 -20.30
CA SER A 119 3.24 14.79 -19.17
C SER A 119 4.73 14.82 -19.48
N SER A 120 5.15 14.36 -20.66
CA SER A 120 6.56 14.36 -21.07
C SER A 120 7.14 15.77 -21.24
N MET A 121 6.32 16.76 -21.59
CA MET A 121 6.75 18.16 -21.75
C MET A 121 6.83 18.91 -20.42
N ASN A 122 6.10 18.44 -19.40
CA ASN A 122 5.98 19.08 -18.09
C ASN A 122 6.75 18.35 -16.97
N THR A 123 7.54 17.34 -17.32
CA THR A 123 8.48 16.65 -16.41
C THR A 123 9.88 17.20 -16.61
#